data_AF-A0A2P7SD72-F1
#
_entry.id   AF-A0A2P7SD72-F1
#
_cell.length_a   1.000
_cell.length_b   1.000
_cell.length_c   1.000
_cell.angle_alpha   90.00
_cell.angle_beta   90.00
_cell.angle_gamma   90.00
#
_symmetry.space_group_name_H-M   'P 1'
#
loop_
_entity.id
_entity.type
_entity.pdbx_description
1 polymer ?
#
loop_
_entity_poly.entity_id
_entity_poly.type
_entity_poly.pdbx_seq_one_letter_code
_entity_poly.pdbx_strand_id
1 'polypeptide(L)'
;MTNADARRRLAEMVGDLTTAKMPPAMIVDHLVWAYCPLAANDPRLSDTEKTDLLRRFASQVAALAYTGPGGGEIDVLVNLPLAPAILGRVDDAAKAAGISQDEWLENAIDHSLNNPSGSPAK
;
A
#
# COMPACT_ATOMS: atom_id res chain seq x y z
N MET A 1 2.70 8.92 -17.00
CA MET A 1 2.32 7.61 -16.41
C MET A 1 1.69 7.90 -15.07
N THR A 2 0.46 7.48 -14.83
CA THR A 2 -0.24 7.75 -13.56
C THR A 2 0.18 6.74 -12.49
N ASN A 3 -0.09 7.03 -11.21
CA ASN A 3 0.12 6.07 -10.13
C ASN A 3 -0.72 4.79 -10.32
N ALA A 4 -1.90 4.91 -10.95
CA ALA A 4 -2.74 3.76 -11.28
C ALA A 4 -2.09 2.86 -12.35
N ASP A 5 -1.46 3.45 -13.36
CA ASP A 5 -0.73 2.69 -14.39
C ASP A 5 0.45 1.91 -13.80
N ALA A 6 1.21 2.53 -12.90
CA ALA A 6 2.34 1.89 -12.23
C ALA A 6 1.89 0.70 -11.36
N ARG A 7 0.78 0.86 -10.62
CA ARG A 7 0.20 -0.23 -9.80
C ARG A 7 -0.29 -1.40 -10.63
N ARG A 8 -0.99 -1.12 -11.74
CA ARG A 8 -1.42 -2.16 -12.68
C ARG A 8 -0.24 -2.94 -13.24
N ARG A 9 0.81 -2.24 -13.69
CA ARG A 9 2.04 -2.88 -14.20
C ARG A 9 2.70 -3.77 -13.15
N LEU A 10 2.73 -3.34 -11.88
CA LEU A 10 3.26 -4.13 -10.79
C LEU A 10 2.44 -5.39 -10.54
N ALA A 11 1.11 -5.28 -10.55
CA ALA A 11 0.21 -6.42 -10.41
C ALA A 11 0.38 -7.44 -11.56
N GLU A 12 0.54 -6.96 -12.79
CA GLU A 12 0.84 -7.81 -13.96
C GLU A 12 2.17 -8.57 -13.76
N MET A 13 3.25 -7.89 -13.37
CA MET A 13 4.55 -8.54 -13.14
C MET A 13 4.49 -9.60 -12.02
N VAL A 14 3.79 -9.31 -10.92
CA VAL A 14 3.59 -10.28 -9.84
C VAL A 14 2.74 -11.46 -10.33
N GLY A 15 1.70 -11.19 -11.14
CA GLY A 15 0.86 -12.21 -11.77
C GLY A 15 1.64 -13.14 -12.71
N ASP A 16 2.55 -12.60 -13.51
CA ASP A 16 3.42 -13.37 -14.40
C ASP A 16 4.35 -14.29 -13.61
N LEU A 17 5.01 -13.78 -12.56
CA LEU A 17 5.88 -14.57 -11.69
C LEU A 17 5.12 -15.65 -10.91
N THR A 18 3.90 -15.34 -10.49
CA THR A 18 3.00 -16.30 -9.83
C THR A 18 2.58 -17.40 -10.81
N THR A 19 2.26 -17.05 -12.05
CA THR A 19 1.94 -18.01 -13.13
C THR A 19 3.12 -18.91 -13.46
N ALA A 20 4.35 -18.37 -13.37
CA ALA A 20 5.59 -19.14 -13.47
C ALA A 20 5.87 -20.04 -12.26
N LYS A 21 4.95 -20.13 -11.29
CA LYS A 21 5.05 -20.92 -10.04
C LYS A 21 6.22 -20.51 -9.14
N MET A 22 6.66 -19.25 -9.23
CA MET A 22 7.62 -18.71 -8.28
C MET A 22 6.96 -18.60 -6.90
N PRO A 23 7.60 -19.08 -5.81
CA PRO A 23 7.05 -18.93 -4.47
C PRO A 23 6.87 -17.45 -4.09
N PRO A 24 5.81 -17.05 -3.37
CA PRO A 24 5.56 -15.65 -3.00
C PRO A 24 6.75 -14.94 -2.37
N ALA A 25 7.45 -15.59 -1.44
CA ALA A 25 8.65 -15.04 -0.81
C ALA A 25 9.78 -14.74 -1.82
N MET A 26 9.93 -15.58 -2.84
CA MET A 26 10.91 -15.38 -3.91
C MET A 26 10.48 -14.27 -4.87
N ILE A 27 9.17 -14.07 -5.10
CA ILE A 27 8.66 -12.92 -5.86
C ILE A 27 9.00 -11.62 -5.13
N VAL A 28 8.75 -11.56 -3.81
CA VAL A 28 9.10 -10.40 -2.99
C VAL A 28 10.60 -10.12 -3.06
N ASP A 29 11.43 -11.13 -2.77
CA ASP A 29 12.88 -10.99 -2.79
C ASP A 29 13.39 -10.50 -4.16
N HIS A 30 12.94 -11.15 -5.23
CA HIS A 30 13.37 -10.83 -6.59
C HIS A 30 13.03 -9.39 -7.00
N LEU A 31 11.79 -8.97 -6.79
CA LEU A 31 11.34 -7.64 -7.19
C LEU A 31 11.93 -6.54 -6.30
N VAL A 32 12.05 -6.77 -4.99
CA VAL A 32 12.69 -5.82 -4.07
C VAL A 32 14.17 -5.68 -4.42
N TRP A 33 14.88 -6.78 -4.65
CA TRP A 33 16.28 -6.77 -5.07
C TRP A 33 16.49 -5.99 -6.36
N ALA A 34 15.61 -6.17 -7.37
CA ALA A 34 15.68 -5.42 -8.63
C ALA A 34 15.38 -3.92 -8.46
N TYR A 35 14.55 -3.55 -7.48
CA TYR A 35 14.16 -2.17 -7.22
C TYR A 35 15.18 -1.41 -6.36
N CYS A 36 15.90 -2.09 -5.47
CA CYS A 36 16.86 -1.49 -4.54
C CYS A 36 17.87 -0.53 -5.23
N PRO A 37 18.52 -0.89 -6.36
CA PRO A 37 19.43 0.02 -7.05
C PRO A 37 18.75 1.28 -7.60
N LEU A 38 17.48 1.21 -8.00
CA LEU A 38 16.75 2.38 -8.52
C LEU A 38 16.47 3.39 -7.40
N ALA A 39 16.04 2.90 -6.23
CA ALA A 39 15.83 3.74 -5.06
C ALA A 39 17.16 4.31 -4.52
N ALA A 40 18.20 3.47 -4.42
CA ALA A 40 19.50 3.88 -3.88
C ALA A 40 20.17 4.98 -4.71
N ASN A 41 20.06 4.89 -6.03
CA ASN A 41 20.76 5.78 -6.97
C ASN A 41 19.94 7.02 -7.38
N ASP A 42 18.71 7.22 -6.90
CA ASP A 42 17.97 8.46 -7.22
C ASP A 42 18.58 9.65 -6.45
N PRO A 43 19.22 10.61 -7.14
CA PRO A 43 19.90 11.73 -6.48
C PRO A 43 18.91 12.79 -5.97
N ARG A 44 17.62 12.69 -6.33
CA ARG A 44 16.58 13.66 -5.95
C ARG A 44 15.96 13.35 -4.60
N LEU A 45 16.26 12.17 -4.02
CA LEU A 45 15.65 11.69 -2.79
C LEU A 45 16.66 11.74 -1.65
N SER A 46 16.21 12.20 -0.49
CA SER A 46 16.88 12.00 0.79
C SER A 46 16.86 10.52 1.21
N ASP A 47 17.72 10.14 2.15
CA ASP A 47 17.75 8.76 2.65
C ASP A 47 16.42 8.32 3.31
N THR A 48 15.72 9.26 3.95
CA THR A 48 14.37 9.02 4.48
C THR A 48 13.38 8.74 3.35
N GLU A 49 13.40 9.53 2.28
CA GLU A 49 12.51 9.32 1.12
C GLU A 49 12.83 8.01 0.39
N LYS A 50 14.10 7.62 0.29
CA LYS A 50 14.51 6.31 -0.25
C LYS A 50 13.99 5.17 0.61
N THR A 51 14.06 5.30 1.92
CA THR A 51 13.53 4.32 2.88
C THR A 51 12.02 4.17 2.72
N ASP A 52 11.29 5.28 2.67
CA ASP A 52 9.84 5.29 2.48
C ASP A 52 9.45 4.69 1.13
N LEU A 53 10.19 5.01 0.08
CA LEU A 53 9.98 4.48 -1.26
C LEU A 53 10.14 2.96 -1.29
N LEU A 54 11.24 2.45 -0.70
CA LEU A 54 11.51 1.01 -0.65
C LEU A 54 10.48 0.27 0.20
N ARG A 55 10.12 0.82 1.36
CA ARG A 55 9.09 0.24 2.25
C ARG A 55 7.75 0.14 1.53
N ARG A 56 7.30 1.21 0.87
CA ARG A 56 6.04 1.22 0.12
C ARG A 56 6.05 0.21 -1.02
N PHE A 57 7.17 0.09 -1.73
CA PHE A 57 7.31 -0.88 -2.83
C PHE A 57 7.25 -2.32 -2.32
N ALA A 58 8.04 -2.66 -1.29
CA ALA A 58 8.08 -4.00 -0.72
C ALA A 58 6.70 -4.44 -0.19
N SER A 59 5.97 -3.56 0.50
CA SER A 59 4.62 -3.87 0.98
C SER A 59 3.62 -4.13 -0.15
N GLN A 60 3.69 -3.38 -1.25
CA GLN A 60 2.81 -3.61 -2.41
C GLN A 60 3.10 -4.95 -3.09
N VAL A 61 4.37 -5.29 -3.28
CA VAL A 61 4.77 -6.58 -3.85
C VAL A 61 4.32 -7.73 -2.94
N ALA A 62 4.54 -7.61 -1.63
CA ALA A 62 4.11 -8.62 -0.67
C ALA A 62 2.59 -8.83 -0.72
N ALA A 63 1.79 -7.76 -0.71
CA ALA A 63 0.34 -7.88 -0.83
C ALA A 63 -0.07 -8.67 -2.08
N LEU A 64 0.45 -8.27 -3.24
CA LEU A 64 0.12 -8.91 -4.52
C LEU A 64 0.58 -10.38 -4.57
N ALA A 65 1.77 -10.69 -4.06
CA ALA A 65 2.35 -12.02 -4.14
C ALA A 65 1.63 -13.03 -3.22
N TYR A 66 1.08 -12.58 -2.09
CA TYR A 66 0.42 -13.45 -1.11
C TYR A 66 -1.11 -13.53 -1.28
N THR A 67 -1.77 -12.54 -1.90
CA THR A 67 -3.21 -12.60 -2.19
C THR A 67 -3.53 -13.37 -3.48
N GLY A 68 -2.60 -13.39 -4.45
CA GLY A 68 -2.75 -14.13 -5.71
C GLY A 68 -3.75 -13.51 -6.70
N PRO A 69 -3.78 -13.96 -7.97
CA PRO A 69 -4.54 -13.33 -9.07
C PRO A 69 -6.05 -13.65 -9.09
N GLY A 70 -6.69 -13.97 -7.96
CA GLY A 70 -8.05 -14.52 -7.94
C GLY A 70 -9.01 -14.03 -6.83
N GLY A 71 -8.60 -13.08 -5.99
CA GLY A 71 -9.54 -12.42 -5.07
C GLY A 71 -10.47 -11.50 -5.87
N GLY A 72 -11.78 -11.82 -5.88
CA GLY A 72 -12.81 -11.02 -6.56
C GLY A 72 -12.99 -9.61 -5.97
N GLU A 73 -12.34 -9.33 -4.84
CA GLU A 73 -12.08 -8.01 -4.33
C GLU A 73 -10.58 -7.73 -4.52
N ILE A 74 -10.27 -6.58 -5.11
CA ILE A 74 -8.91 -6.08 -5.08
C ILE A 74 -8.64 -5.76 -3.62
N ASP A 75 -7.93 -6.62 -2.90
CA ASP A 75 -7.33 -6.29 -1.60
C ASP A 75 -6.35 -5.14 -1.83
N VAL A 76 -6.86 -3.91 -1.85
CA VAL A 76 -6.05 -2.72 -1.96
C VAL A 76 -5.40 -2.52 -0.60
N LEU A 77 -4.20 -3.07 -0.43
CA LEU A 77 -3.42 -2.81 0.78
C LEU A 77 -3.02 -1.32 0.82
N VAL A 78 -3.73 -0.55 1.64
CA VAL A 78 -3.42 0.86 1.89
C VAL A 78 -2.28 0.95 2.91
N ASN A 79 -1.04 1.00 2.41
CA ASN A 79 0.12 1.28 3.26
C ASN A 79 0.30 2.79 3.45
N LEU A 80 -0.19 3.30 4.58
CA LEU A 80 -0.11 4.72 4.95
C LEU A 80 0.73 4.88 6.23
N PRO A 81 1.88 5.57 6.19
CA PRO A 81 2.59 5.92 7.41
C PRO A 81 1.74 6.89 8.23
N LEU A 82 1.38 6.49 9.44
CA LEU A 82 0.68 7.31 10.42
C LEU A 82 1.62 7.70 11.55
N ALA A 83 1.56 8.96 11.99
CA ALA A 83 2.27 9.37 13.20
C ALA A 83 1.73 8.57 14.40
N PRO A 84 2.58 8.19 15.39
CA PRO A 84 2.13 7.40 16.54
C PRO A 84 0.95 8.00 17.30
N ALA A 85 0.91 9.34 17.41
CA ALA A 85 -0.21 10.05 18.03
C ALA A 85 -1.52 9.91 17.24
N ILE A 86 -1.47 9.78 15.91
CA ILE A 86 -2.65 9.49 15.11
C ILE A 86 -3.09 8.06 15.35
N LEU A 87 -2.15 7.10 15.32
CA LEU A 87 -2.44 5.69 15.54
C LEU A 87 -3.12 5.46 16.90
N GLY A 88 -2.63 6.09 17.97
CA GLY A 88 -3.27 6.00 19.30
C GLY A 88 -4.71 6.53 19.32
N ARG A 89 -5.00 7.62 18.59
CA ARG A 89 -6.38 8.14 18.48
C ARG A 89 -7.30 7.21 17.70
N VAL A 90 -6.78 6.53 16.68
CA VAL A 90 -7.54 5.52 15.93
C VAL A 90 -7.89 4.35 16.86
N ASP A 91 -6.93 3.88 17.67
CA ASP A 91 -7.17 2.81 18.65
C ASP A 91 -8.23 3.17 19.67
N ASP A 92 -8.17 4.38 20.23
CA ASP A 92 -9.15 4.84 21.21
C ASP A 92 -10.55 4.98 20.60
N ALA A 93 -10.64 5.47 19.37
CA ALA A 93 -11.90 5.62 18.66
C ALA A 93 -12.53 4.27 18.27
N ALA A 94 -11.72 3.31 17.81
CA ALA A 94 -12.17 1.96 17.52
C ALA A 94 -12.69 1.25 18.78
N LYS A 95 -11.96 1.37 19.91
CA LYS A 95 -12.40 0.84 21.22
C LYS A 95 -13.70 1.46 21.70
N ALA A 96 -13.85 2.78 21.58
CA ALA A 96 -15.07 3.48 21.97
C ALA A 96 -16.29 3.04 21.15
N ALA A 97 -16.07 2.69 19.88
CA ALA A 97 -17.10 2.18 18.97
C ALA A 97 -17.34 0.66 19.08
N GLY A 98 -16.48 -0.09 19.80
CA GLY A 98 -16.60 -1.54 19.97
C GLY A 98 -16.29 -2.35 18.70
N ILE A 99 -15.54 -1.76 17.76
CA ILE A 99 -15.19 -2.35 16.46
C ILE A 99 -13.66 -2.50 16.32
N SER A 100 -13.22 -3.20 15.27
CA SER A 100 -11.79 -3.33 14.96
C SER A 100 -11.19 -2.00 14.46
N GLN A 101 -9.87 -1.89 14.56
CA GLN A 101 -9.14 -0.71 14.05
C GLN A 101 -9.34 -0.53 12.54
N ASP A 102 -9.27 -1.64 11.79
CA ASP A 102 -9.43 -1.65 10.33
C ASP A 102 -10.84 -1.22 9.93
N GLU A 103 -11.87 -1.80 10.58
CA GLU A 103 -13.27 -1.43 10.36
C GLU A 103 -13.53 0.04 10.70
N TRP A 104 -12.89 0.57 11.75
CA TRP A 104 -12.99 1.99 12.08
C TRP A 104 -12.37 2.88 11.00
N LEU A 105 -11.19 2.50 10.49
CA LEU A 105 -10.50 3.24 9.43
C LEU A 105 -11.29 3.22 8.11
N GLU A 106 -11.86 2.07 7.73
CA GLU A 106 -12.72 1.95 6.55
C GLU A 106 -13.94 2.85 6.66
N ASN A 107 -14.65 2.82 7.79
CA ASN A 107 -15.79 3.69 8.05
C ASN A 107 -15.41 5.18 8.02
N ALA A 108 -14.26 5.54 8.58
CA ALA A 108 -13.78 6.91 8.58
C ALA A 108 -13.45 7.41 7.16
N ILE A 109 -12.85 6.55 6.33
CA ILE A 109 -12.58 6.84 4.92
C ILE A 109 -13.89 7.00 4.14
N ASP A 110 -14.80 6.04 4.25
CA ASP A 110 -16.10 6.09 3.56
C ASP A 110 -16.91 7.33 3.95
N HIS A 111 -16.97 7.65 5.24
CA HIS A 111 -17.62 8.85 5.74
C HIS A 111 -17.02 10.13 5.14
N SER A 112 -15.69 10.22 5.05
CA SER A 112 -15.00 11.38 4.48
C SER A 112 -15.21 11.52 2.97
N LEU A 113 -15.38 10.41 2.25
CA LEU A 113 -15.63 10.41 0.81
C LEU A 113 -17.08 10.77 0.48
N ASN A 114 -18.02 10.33 1.32
CA ASN A 114 -19.45 10.59 1.15
C ASN A 114 -19.89 11.96 1.69
N ASN A 115 -19.11 12.54 2.61
CA ASN A 115 -19.31 13.89 3.13
C ASN A 115 -18.05 14.76 2.94
N PRO A 116 -17.63 15.06 1.70
CA PRO A 116 -16.42 15.81 1.44
C PRO A 116 -16.63 17.26 1.91
N SER A 117 -16.16 17.56 3.12
CA SER A 117 -16.14 18.90 3.70
C SER A 117 -15.02 19.73 3.05
N GLY A 118 -15.12 19.95 1.73
CA GLY A 118 -14.04 20.57 0.96
C GLY A 118 -14.28 20.63 -0.54
N SER A 119 -15.37 21.29 -0.97
CA SER A 119 -15.40 21.90 -2.31
C SER A 119 -14.55 23.18 -2.27
N PRO A 120 -13.47 23.32 -3.06
CA PRO A 120 -12.95 24.64 -3.32
C PRO A 120 -13.98 25.38 -4.17
N ALA A 121 -14.42 26.53 -3.67
CA ALA A 121 -15.21 27.47 -4.43
C ALA A 121 -14.54 27.75 -5.78
N LYS A 122 -15.40 27.77 -6.80
CA LYS A 122 -15.25 28.20 -8.19
C LYS A 122 -14.05 29.10 -8.52
#